data_AF-A0A3M2AYF2-F1
#
_entry.id   AF-A0A3M2AYF2-F1
#
_cell.length_a   1.000
_cell.length_b   1.000
_cell.length_c   1.000
_cell.angle_alpha   90.00
_cell.angle_beta   90.00
_cell.angle_gamma   90.00
#
_symmetry.space_group_name_H-M   'P 1'
#
loop_
_entity.id
_entity.type
_entity.pdbx_description
1 polymer ?
#
loop_
_entity_poly.entity_id
_entity_poly.type
_entity_poly.pdbx_seq_one_letter_code
_entity_poly.pdbx_strand_id
1 'polypeptide(L)'
;MLSSHLVLASLFEANSPLSRETLQQRVAALQKSSRILDQWILERGSPETISAFRQGIELINQLNPQGLRLLENAMLREVNNTVFTPLFLRYIELIEAWEAADQEEAFLKRLKQRYPHSTQAQAAVVVRSAARARQELMKQGLAKINEALQKAPQNVLARTLRAALLIQQPETLSQGIMAFEEIQRAAEANSLEAQIVTFYREHNQHQLMSPQRFFPVATITPVSYLSERLDLQIKKLSPKAWSAIQQGRRMGSTGGGEPALSELEQALEEQQQNPVAFGVLLARYLDLAQTANRLPRAIALCAQLAELHPQSPQAKAAYGYVLATGQADAIMREGLQRLEQITTRDPNNFFLWTARVLYLAQTPQRMGEALSALDHIKSTTQFRLAAVDHLFTQAARTSPAVFAQPADSSPLKGQ
;
A
#
# COMPACT_ATOMS: atom_id res chain seq x y z
N MET A 1 13.18 -5.55 -6.46
CA MET A 1 11.92 -4.78 -6.54
C MET A 1 11.14 -4.87 -5.23
N LEU A 2 10.71 -6.05 -4.76
CA LEU A 2 10.12 -6.18 -3.40
C LEU A 2 11.10 -5.82 -2.27
N SER A 3 12.40 -6.01 -2.48
CA SER A 3 13.47 -5.61 -1.55
C SER A 3 13.61 -4.08 -1.37
N SER A 4 13.29 -3.29 -2.39
CA SER A 4 13.41 -1.82 -2.35
C SER A 4 12.38 -1.19 -1.40
N HIS A 5 11.16 -1.75 -1.36
CA HIS A 5 10.12 -1.33 -0.41
C HIS A 5 10.39 -1.77 1.03
N LEU A 6 11.12 -2.88 1.24
CA LEU A 6 11.56 -3.31 2.57
C LEU A 6 12.70 -2.46 3.16
N VAL A 7 13.55 -1.84 2.32
CA VAL A 7 14.63 -0.95 2.77
C VAL A 7 14.09 0.42 3.21
N LEU A 8 13.03 0.92 2.57
CA LEU A 8 12.36 2.19 2.92
C LEU A 8 11.71 2.15 4.33
N ALA A 9 11.34 0.97 4.82
CA ALA A 9 10.72 0.77 6.14
C ALA A 9 11.65 1.10 7.33
N SER A 10 12.97 1.18 7.12
CA SER A 10 13.96 1.28 8.22
C SER A 10 14.38 2.71 8.59
N LEU A 11 13.79 3.75 7.98
CA LEU A 11 14.41 5.08 7.94
C LEU A 11 13.55 6.25 8.46
N PHE A 12 12.42 6.01 9.12
CA PHE A 12 11.50 7.09 9.53
C PHE A 12 11.26 7.15 11.04
N GLU A 13 11.88 8.14 11.69
CA GLU A 13 11.29 8.85 12.83
C GLU A 13 10.88 10.25 12.34
N ALA A 14 9.62 10.63 12.51
CA ALA A 14 9.08 11.90 12.02
C ALA A 14 8.94 12.92 13.17
N ASN A 15 9.54 14.11 12.99
CA ASN A 15 9.00 15.45 13.31
C ASN A 15 10.03 16.62 13.30
N SER A 16 11.21 16.45 12.69
CA SER A 16 12.19 17.52 12.49
C SER A 16 12.69 17.57 11.04
N PRO A 17 13.12 18.72 10.51
CA PRO A 17 13.77 18.77 9.19
C PRO A 17 14.88 17.72 9.16
N LEU A 18 14.87 16.88 8.11
CA LEU A 18 15.84 15.80 7.98
C LEU A 18 17.24 16.36 8.16
N SER A 19 17.95 15.85 9.17
CA SER A 19 19.35 16.19 9.31
C SER A 19 20.08 15.77 8.02
N ARG A 20 21.10 16.54 7.65
CA ARG A 20 21.93 16.20 6.47
C ARG A 20 22.45 14.76 6.55
N GLU A 21 22.76 14.30 7.76
CA GLU A 21 23.23 12.96 8.04
C GLU A 21 22.14 11.90 7.79
N THR A 22 20.91 12.13 8.25
CA THR A 22 19.77 11.23 7.98
C THR A 22 19.50 11.13 6.48
N LEU A 23 19.53 12.25 5.76
CA LEU A 23 19.36 12.27 4.31
C LEU A 23 20.48 11.49 3.59
N GLN A 24 21.74 11.65 4.03
CA GLN A 24 22.87 10.89 3.49
C GLN A 24 22.71 9.38 3.72
N GLN A 25 22.29 8.96 4.92
CA GLN A 25 22.05 7.55 5.24
C GLN A 25 20.92 6.97 4.37
N ARG A 26 19.82 7.72 4.18
CA ARG A 26 18.71 7.32 3.29
C ARG A 26 19.16 7.14 1.85
N VAL A 27 19.88 8.12 1.30
CA VAL A 27 20.39 8.08 -0.08
C VAL A 27 21.38 6.91 -0.27
N ALA A 28 22.28 6.69 0.69
CA ALA A 28 23.26 5.59 0.63
C ALA A 28 22.58 4.21 0.68
N ALA A 29 21.56 4.02 1.51
CA ALA A 29 20.79 2.78 1.57
C ALA A 29 20.11 2.47 0.22
N LEU A 30 19.51 3.49 -0.40
CA LEU A 30 18.86 3.37 -1.71
C LEU A 30 19.84 3.06 -2.85
N GLN A 31 21.06 3.59 -2.82
CA GLN A 31 22.07 3.23 -3.83
C GLN A 31 22.44 1.74 -3.78
N LYS A 32 22.47 1.15 -2.59
CA LYS A 32 22.80 -0.27 -2.43
C LYS A 32 21.70 -1.17 -3.02
N SER A 33 20.43 -0.77 -2.89
CA SER A 33 19.28 -1.54 -3.38
C SER A 33 18.98 -1.37 -4.87
N SER A 34 19.43 -0.27 -5.49
CA SER A 34 18.95 0.14 -6.83
C SER A 34 19.95 -0.07 -7.97
N ARG A 35 21.07 -0.78 -7.72
CA ARG A 35 22.10 -1.08 -8.74
C ARG A 35 21.55 -1.71 -10.02
N ILE A 36 20.52 -2.56 -9.91
CA ILE A 36 19.89 -3.22 -11.06
C ILE A 36 19.14 -2.20 -11.94
N LEU A 37 18.43 -1.25 -11.32
CA LEU A 37 17.72 -0.20 -12.07
C LEU A 37 18.72 0.73 -12.75
N ASP A 38 19.76 1.14 -12.01
CA ASP A 38 20.80 2.01 -12.53
C ASP A 38 21.52 1.37 -13.73
N GLN A 39 21.89 0.07 -13.63
CA GLN A 39 22.52 -0.66 -14.73
C GLN A 39 21.61 -0.73 -15.96
N TRP A 40 20.32 -1.02 -15.79
CA TRP A 40 19.37 -1.06 -16.89
C TRP A 40 19.26 0.30 -17.60
N ILE A 41 19.14 1.39 -16.84
CA ILE A 41 19.10 2.75 -17.41
C ILE A 41 20.36 3.04 -18.22
N LEU A 42 21.53 2.64 -17.72
CA LEU A 42 22.82 2.85 -18.38
C LEU A 42 23.01 2.00 -19.65
N GLU A 43 22.39 0.82 -19.74
CA GLU A 43 22.52 -0.07 -20.90
C GLU A 43 21.55 0.27 -22.03
N ARG A 44 20.39 0.87 -21.71
CA ARG A 44 19.30 1.03 -22.68
C ARG A 44 18.83 2.46 -22.90
N GLY A 45 19.26 3.41 -22.08
CA GLY A 45 18.94 4.82 -22.27
C GLY A 45 19.58 5.38 -23.54
N SER A 46 18.96 6.41 -24.12
CA SER A 46 19.65 7.24 -25.11
C SER A 46 20.92 7.88 -24.49
N PRO A 47 21.93 8.24 -25.29
CA PRO A 47 23.14 8.91 -24.78
C PRO A 47 22.83 10.13 -23.90
N GLU A 48 21.83 10.92 -24.27
CA GLU A 48 21.40 12.10 -23.53
C GLU A 48 20.70 11.72 -22.22
N THR A 49 19.92 10.64 -22.20
CA THR A 49 19.29 10.09 -20.99
C THR A 49 20.34 9.53 -20.04
N ILE A 50 21.32 8.77 -20.54
CA ILE A 50 22.43 8.23 -19.75
C ILE A 50 23.23 9.38 -19.11
N SER A 51 23.55 10.41 -19.90
CA SER A 51 24.26 11.59 -19.41
C SER A 51 23.47 12.32 -18.31
N ALA A 52 22.18 12.59 -18.54
CA ALA A 52 21.32 13.24 -17.57
C ALA A 52 21.14 12.40 -16.30
N PHE A 53 21.02 11.08 -16.43
CA PHE A 53 20.92 10.16 -15.31
C PHE A 53 22.20 10.17 -14.46
N ARG A 54 23.38 10.02 -15.08
CA ARG A 54 24.68 10.06 -14.35
C ARG A 54 24.87 11.36 -13.59
N GLN A 55 24.67 12.50 -14.27
CA GLN A 55 24.75 13.81 -13.62
C GLN A 55 23.69 13.96 -12.52
N GLY A 56 22.48 13.46 -12.75
CA GLY A 56 21.41 13.49 -11.76
C GLY A 56 21.77 12.74 -10.48
N ILE A 57 22.28 11.51 -10.60
CA ILE A 57 22.72 10.70 -9.47
C ILE A 57 23.92 11.35 -8.76
N GLU A 58 24.90 11.88 -9.51
CA GLU A 58 26.05 12.58 -8.93
C GLU A 58 25.61 13.78 -8.09
N LEU A 59 24.71 14.61 -8.61
CA LEU A 59 24.17 15.76 -7.89
C LEU A 59 23.37 15.32 -6.66
N ILE A 60 22.58 14.25 -6.74
CA ILE A 60 21.84 13.73 -5.59
C ILE A 60 22.79 13.24 -4.49
N ASN A 61 23.91 12.62 -4.87
CA ASN A 61 24.94 12.19 -3.90
C ASN A 61 25.61 13.37 -3.21
N GLN A 62 25.67 14.51 -3.90
CA GLN A 62 26.12 15.78 -3.34
C GLN A 62 25.01 16.53 -2.57
N LEU A 63 23.82 15.93 -2.42
CA LEU A 63 22.63 16.54 -1.84
C LEU A 63 22.21 17.83 -2.57
N ASN A 64 22.34 17.85 -3.89
CA ASN A 64 21.82 18.91 -4.75
C ASN A 64 20.46 18.55 -5.39
N PRO A 65 19.37 19.28 -5.08
CA PRO A 65 18.02 19.00 -5.58
C PRO A 65 17.88 19.11 -7.11
N GLN A 66 18.82 19.77 -7.79
CA GLN A 66 18.85 19.83 -9.24
C GLN A 66 18.98 18.43 -9.88
N GLY A 67 19.54 17.45 -9.17
CA GLY A 67 19.65 16.09 -9.67
C GLY A 67 18.28 15.45 -9.96
N LEU A 68 17.25 15.74 -9.15
CA LEU A 68 15.88 15.30 -9.41
C LEU A 68 15.32 15.88 -10.72
N ARG A 69 15.62 17.16 -11.02
CA ARG A 69 15.18 17.78 -12.29
C ARG A 69 15.85 17.16 -13.52
N LEU A 70 17.10 16.70 -13.39
CA LEU A 70 17.77 15.98 -14.48
C LEU A 70 17.10 14.62 -14.75
N LEU A 71 16.70 13.91 -13.70
CA LEU A 71 15.91 12.68 -13.82
C LEU A 71 14.53 12.94 -14.44
N GLU A 72 13.84 14.01 -14.03
CA GLU A 72 12.58 14.43 -14.64
C GLU A 72 12.71 14.67 -16.14
N ASN A 73 13.77 15.39 -16.56
CA ASN A 73 14.04 15.64 -17.96
C ASN A 73 14.34 14.36 -18.75
N ALA A 74 15.09 13.43 -18.15
CA ALA A 74 15.34 12.11 -18.73
C ALA A 74 14.03 11.33 -18.91
N MET A 75 13.16 11.31 -17.89
CA MET A 75 11.84 10.67 -17.97
C MET A 75 10.94 11.28 -19.05
N LEU A 76 10.93 12.62 -19.20
CA LEU A 76 10.15 13.28 -20.25
C LEU A 76 10.62 12.87 -21.66
N ARG A 77 11.93 12.66 -21.86
CA ARG A 77 12.47 12.20 -23.14
C ARG A 77 12.11 10.74 -23.43
N GLU A 78 12.08 9.92 -22.39
CA GLU A 78 11.89 8.46 -22.51
C GLU A 78 10.45 8.00 -22.22
N VAL A 79 9.47 8.90 -22.17
CA VAL A 79 8.08 8.63 -21.70
C VAL A 79 7.28 7.57 -22.47
N ASN A 80 7.79 7.09 -23.60
CA ASN A 80 7.20 5.98 -24.35
C ASN A 80 8.20 4.82 -24.54
N ASN A 81 9.34 4.85 -23.84
CA ASN A 81 10.40 3.85 -23.89
C ASN A 81 10.33 2.96 -22.64
N THR A 82 10.80 1.72 -22.78
CA THR A 82 11.00 0.78 -21.68
C THR A 82 11.88 1.32 -20.55
N VAL A 83 12.77 2.27 -20.84
CA VAL A 83 13.65 2.96 -19.85
C VAL A 83 12.87 3.89 -18.92
N PHE A 84 11.65 4.30 -19.28
CA PHE A 84 10.80 5.11 -18.41
C PHE A 84 10.53 4.42 -17.07
N THR A 85 10.23 3.13 -17.07
CA THR A 85 9.91 2.37 -15.85
C THR A 85 11.02 2.42 -14.81
N PRO A 86 12.27 2.01 -15.11
CA PRO A 86 13.34 2.09 -14.12
C PRO A 86 13.68 3.53 -13.73
N LEU A 87 13.62 4.51 -14.64
CA LEU A 87 13.79 5.93 -14.30
C LEU A 87 12.74 6.41 -13.31
N PHE A 88 11.48 6.05 -13.53
CA PHE A 88 10.35 6.44 -12.69
C PHE A 88 10.41 5.80 -11.30
N LEU A 89 10.71 4.50 -11.22
CA LEU A 89 10.90 3.82 -9.95
C LEU A 89 12.05 4.45 -9.16
N ARG A 90 13.16 4.75 -9.84
CA ARG A 90 14.31 5.41 -9.22
C ARG A 90 13.95 6.82 -8.73
N TYR A 91 13.21 7.58 -9.53
CA TYR A 91 12.73 8.91 -9.18
C TYR A 91 11.84 8.88 -7.92
N ILE A 92 10.92 7.90 -7.80
CA ILE A 92 10.07 7.74 -6.61
C ILE A 92 10.92 7.52 -5.35
N GLU A 93 11.87 6.59 -5.40
CA GLU A 93 12.77 6.32 -4.27
C GLU A 93 13.47 7.60 -3.79
N LEU A 94 13.92 8.43 -4.73
CA LEU A 94 14.65 9.65 -4.45
C LEU A 94 13.74 10.78 -3.94
N ILE A 95 12.55 10.94 -4.51
CA ILE A 95 11.54 11.89 -4.03
C ILE A 95 11.14 11.58 -2.58
N GLU A 96 10.94 10.30 -2.26
CA GLU A 96 10.56 9.85 -0.91
C GLU A 96 11.70 10.08 0.09
N ALA A 97 12.95 9.77 -0.29
CA ALA A 97 14.11 10.04 0.56
C ALA A 97 14.31 11.53 0.86
N TRP A 98 13.99 12.38 -0.12
CA TRP A 98 14.14 13.84 -0.05
C TRP A 98 12.92 14.58 0.47
N GLU A 99 11.81 13.87 0.71
CA GLU A 99 10.52 14.46 1.12
C GLU A 99 10.04 15.57 0.15
N ALA A 100 10.38 15.45 -1.14
CA ALA A 100 10.18 16.49 -2.15
C ALA A 100 8.80 16.42 -2.85
N ALA A 101 7.73 16.38 -2.05
CA ALA A 101 6.35 16.17 -2.53
C ALA A 101 5.87 17.26 -3.52
N ASP A 102 6.23 18.53 -3.29
CA ASP A 102 5.83 19.64 -4.15
C ASP A 102 6.50 19.56 -5.53
N GLN A 103 7.75 19.10 -5.57
CA GLN A 103 8.47 18.88 -6.81
C GLN A 103 7.87 17.73 -7.61
N GLU A 104 7.50 16.63 -6.94
CA GLU A 104 6.76 15.53 -7.56
C GLU A 104 5.45 16.01 -8.17
N GLU A 105 4.66 16.82 -7.46
CA GLU A 105 3.41 17.37 -7.98
C GLU A 105 3.61 18.20 -9.25
N ALA A 106 4.60 19.11 -9.21
CA ALA A 106 4.96 19.94 -10.35
C ALA A 106 5.39 19.08 -11.55
N PHE A 107 6.17 18.03 -11.31
CA PHE A 107 6.56 17.09 -12.35
C PHE A 107 5.37 16.32 -12.94
N LEU A 108 4.51 15.72 -12.13
CA LEU A 108 3.35 14.96 -12.60
C LEU A 108 2.38 15.85 -13.39
N LYS A 109 2.20 17.12 -12.98
CA LYS A 109 1.42 18.11 -13.73
C LYS A 109 2.01 18.35 -15.12
N ARG A 110 3.33 18.58 -15.22
CA ARG A 110 4.02 18.75 -16.50
C ARG A 110 3.95 17.50 -17.36
N LEU A 111 4.13 16.31 -16.77
CA LEU A 111 4.05 15.02 -17.44
C LEU A 111 2.67 14.82 -18.09
N LYS A 112 1.59 15.08 -17.33
CA LYS A 112 0.21 15.03 -17.84
C LYS A 112 -0.06 16.03 -18.95
N GLN A 113 0.42 17.27 -18.81
CA GLN A 113 0.20 18.34 -19.79
C GLN A 113 0.94 18.09 -21.10
N ARG A 114 2.18 17.62 -21.03
CA ARG A 114 3.04 17.40 -22.21
C ARG A 114 2.71 16.10 -22.93
N TYR A 115 2.26 15.07 -22.21
CA TYR A 115 1.99 13.74 -22.77
C TYR A 115 0.59 13.23 -22.39
N PRO A 116 -0.49 13.95 -22.77
CA PRO A 116 -1.85 13.61 -22.35
C PRO A 116 -2.34 12.26 -22.91
N HIS A 117 -1.70 11.74 -23.95
CA HIS A 117 -2.07 10.47 -24.61
C HIS A 117 -1.08 9.32 -24.34
N SER A 118 0.04 9.56 -23.66
CA SER A 118 0.97 8.48 -23.29
C SER A 118 0.36 7.64 -22.17
N THR A 119 0.24 6.33 -22.40
CA THR A 119 -0.26 5.38 -21.39
C THR A 119 0.66 5.33 -20.17
N GLN A 120 1.99 5.41 -20.38
CA GLN A 120 2.96 5.46 -19.30
C GLN A 120 2.81 6.74 -18.46
N ALA A 121 2.69 7.91 -19.11
CA ALA A 121 2.46 9.18 -18.42
C ALA A 121 1.14 9.16 -17.60
N GLN A 122 0.05 8.68 -18.20
CA GLN A 122 -1.24 8.58 -17.53
C GLN A 122 -1.17 7.66 -16.30
N ALA A 123 -0.56 6.48 -16.42
CA ALA A 123 -0.42 5.56 -15.31
C ALA A 123 0.51 6.09 -14.21
N ALA A 124 1.61 6.77 -14.56
CA ALA A 124 2.51 7.39 -13.61
C ALA A 124 1.76 8.42 -12.74
N VAL A 125 0.96 9.27 -13.38
CA VAL A 125 0.10 10.23 -12.68
C VAL A 125 -0.92 9.54 -11.80
N VAL A 126 -1.61 8.51 -12.29
CA VAL A 126 -2.64 7.79 -11.52
C VAL A 126 -2.04 7.14 -10.27
N VAL A 127 -0.96 6.36 -10.42
CA VAL A 127 -0.31 5.65 -9.30
C VAL A 127 0.13 6.62 -8.22
N ARG A 128 0.81 7.70 -8.59
CA ARG A 128 1.38 8.63 -7.61
C ARG A 128 0.36 9.57 -6.99
N SER A 129 -0.63 10.02 -7.76
CA SER A 129 -1.73 10.81 -7.20
C SER A 129 -2.53 10.00 -6.18
N ALA A 130 -2.83 8.72 -6.47
CA ALA A 130 -3.53 7.84 -5.55
C ALA A 130 -2.70 7.51 -4.31
N ALA A 131 -1.41 7.17 -4.48
CA ALA A 131 -0.51 6.89 -3.37
C ALA A 131 -0.37 8.09 -2.42
N ARG A 132 -0.20 9.31 -2.96
CA ARG A 132 -0.12 10.53 -2.16
C ARG A 132 -1.42 10.82 -1.41
N ALA A 133 -2.57 10.71 -2.10
CA ALA A 133 -3.86 10.95 -1.47
C ALA A 133 -4.13 9.92 -0.36
N ARG A 134 -3.75 8.65 -0.55
CA ARG A 134 -3.78 7.61 0.49
C ARG A 134 -2.89 7.98 1.69
N GLN A 135 -1.64 8.40 1.45
CA GLN A 135 -0.73 8.80 2.52
C GLN A 135 -1.26 10.01 3.31
N GLU A 136 -1.86 10.97 2.62
CA GLU A 136 -2.45 12.16 3.24
C GLU A 136 -3.66 11.80 4.12
N LEU A 137 -4.57 10.96 3.61
CA LEU A 137 -5.70 10.46 4.40
C LEU A 137 -5.25 9.66 5.63
N MET A 138 -4.17 8.88 5.48
CA MET A 138 -3.56 8.14 6.59
C MET A 138 -3.01 9.10 7.66
N LYS A 139 -2.29 10.17 7.27
CA LYS A 139 -1.82 11.21 8.19
C LYS A 139 -2.98 11.91 8.90
N GLN A 140 -4.01 12.32 8.16
CA GLN A 140 -5.19 12.96 8.72
C GLN A 140 -5.94 12.04 9.69
N GLY A 141 -6.07 10.75 9.35
CA GLY A 141 -6.70 9.75 10.21
C GLY A 141 -5.94 9.55 11.52
N LEU A 142 -4.61 9.39 11.44
CA LEU A 142 -3.76 9.30 12.62
C LEU A 142 -3.83 10.57 13.48
N ALA A 143 -3.84 11.77 12.88
CA ALA A 143 -3.99 13.03 13.61
C ALA A 143 -5.30 13.06 14.41
N LYS A 144 -6.43 12.68 13.79
CA LYS A 144 -7.73 12.61 14.49
C LYS A 144 -7.73 11.63 15.66
N ILE A 145 -7.09 10.46 15.50
CA ILE A 145 -6.97 9.48 16.58
C ILE A 145 -6.05 10.00 17.70
N ASN A 146 -4.95 10.67 17.35
CA ASN A 146 -4.06 11.28 18.35
C ASN A 146 -4.77 12.37 19.13
N GLU A 147 -5.59 13.21 18.49
CA GLU A 147 -6.42 14.20 19.18
C GLU A 147 -7.45 13.54 20.12
N ALA A 148 -8.00 12.38 19.75
CA ALA A 148 -8.88 11.61 20.64
C ALA A 148 -8.11 11.09 21.87
N LEU A 149 -6.89 10.61 21.67
CA LEU A 149 -6.01 10.11 22.75
C LEU A 149 -5.48 11.21 23.66
N GLN A 150 -5.29 12.44 23.15
CA GLN A 150 -4.96 13.60 24.00
C GLN A 150 -6.07 13.88 25.02
N LYS A 151 -7.34 13.73 24.61
CA LYS A 151 -8.50 13.91 25.49
C LYS A 151 -8.71 12.73 26.43
N ALA A 152 -8.51 11.51 25.94
CA ALA A 152 -8.74 10.28 26.69
C ALA A 152 -7.60 9.26 26.45
N PRO A 153 -6.45 9.39 27.13
CA PRO A 153 -5.28 8.56 26.90
C PRO A 153 -5.52 7.05 27.12
N GLN A 154 -6.46 6.72 28.00
CA GLN A 154 -6.81 5.33 28.34
C GLN A 154 -7.94 4.75 27.46
N ASN A 155 -8.41 5.48 26.44
CA ASN A 155 -9.48 4.99 25.57
C ASN A 155 -8.99 3.79 24.75
N VAL A 156 -9.44 2.58 25.13
CA VAL A 156 -9.00 1.31 24.53
C VAL A 156 -9.26 1.26 23.02
N LEU A 157 -10.43 1.74 22.56
CA LEU A 157 -10.75 1.75 21.14
C LEU A 157 -9.80 2.66 20.37
N ALA A 158 -9.59 3.91 20.81
CA ALA A 158 -8.68 4.84 20.12
C ALA A 158 -7.24 4.30 20.07
N ARG A 159 -6.75 3.68 21.15
CA ARG A 159 -5.43 3.02 21.18
C ARG A 159 -5.37 1.87 20.17
N THR A 160 -6.43 1.05 20.12
CA THR A 160 -6.53 -0.10 19.20
C THR A 160 -6.55 0.35 17.74
N LEU A 161 -7.36 1.35 17.40
CA LEU A 161 -7.44 1.89 16.05
C LEU A 161 -6.12 2.57 15.63
N ARG A 162 -5.43 3.25 16.54
CA ARG A 162 -4.09 3.77 16.29
C ARG A 162 -3.11 2.65 15.97
N ALA A 163 -3.07 1.60 16.80
CA ALA A 163 -2.21 0.44 16.56
C ALA A 163 -2.51 -0.22 15.20
N ALA A 164 -3.79 -0.34 14.84
CA ALA A 164 -4.24 -0.85 13.55
C ALA A 164 -3.71 -0.01 12.36
N LEU A 165 -3.73 1.32 12.45
CA LEU A 165 -3.17 2.18 11.40
C LEU A 165 -1.63 2.08 11.33
N LEU A 166 -0.96 2.01 12.49
CA LEU A 166 0.52 1.94 12.54
C LEU A 166 1.06 0.67 11.88
N ILE A 167 0.37 -0.47 12.00
CA ILE A 167 0.81 -1.71 11.35
C ILE A 167 0.62 -1.70 9.83
N GLN A 168 -0.19 -0.79 9.28
CA GLN A 168 -0.35 -0.67 7.82
C GLN A 168 0.80 0.10 7.15
N GLN A 169 1.69 0.70 7.93
CA GLN A 169 2.84 1.45 7.46
C GLN A 169 4.13 0.68 7.80
N PRO A 170 5.00 0.40 6.81
CA PRO A 170 6.25 -0.32 7.05
C PRO A 170 7.12 0.32 8.15
N GLU A 171 7.18 1.65 8.18
CA GLU A 171 7.96 2.44 9.13
C GLU A 171 7.48 2.35 10.58
N THR A 172 6.18 2.18 10.80
CA THR A 172 5.59 2.11 12.14
C THR A 172 5.09 0.70 12.49
N LEU A 173 5.42 -0.31 11.69
CA LEU A 173 4.95 -1.68 11.89
C LEU A 173 5.29 -2.20 13.28
N SER A 174 6.56 -2.10 13.69
CA SER A 174 7.01 -2.54 15.01
C SER A 174 6.32 -1.77 16.13
N GLN A 175 6.12 -0.46 15.98
CA GLN A 175 5.41 0.36 16.96
C GLN A 175 3.95 -0.07 17.10
N GLY A 176 3.27 -0.36 15.98
CA GLY A 176 1.90 -0.85 15.98
C GLY A 176 1.76 -2.23 16.62
N ILE A 177 2.69 -3.15 16.35
CA ILE A 177 2.72 -4.48 16.99
C ILE A 177 2.90 -4.35 18.50
N MET A 178 3.88 -3.56 18.96
CA MET A 178 4.10 -3.32 20.39
C MET A 178 2.86 -2.70 21.05
N ALA A 179 2.23 -1.73 20.39
CA ALA A 179 1.02 -1.11 20.89
C ALA A 179 -0.13 -2.12 21.07
N PHE A 180 -0.33 -3.04 20.12
CA PHE A 180 -1.31 -4.13 20.29
C PHE A 180 -1.00 -5.01 21.49
N GLU A 181 0.27 -5.40 21.68
CA GLU A 181 0.70 -6.24 22.80
C GLU A 181 0.54 -5.56 24.16
N GLU A 182 0.79 -4.25 24.24
CA GLU A 182 0.57 -3.48 25.45
C GLU A 182 -0.91 -3.38 25.81
N ILE A 183 -1.77 -3.09 24.84
CA ILE A 183 -3.22 -3.02 25.06
C ILE A 183 -3.74 -4.41 25.47
N GLN A 184 -3.27 -5.47 24.82
CA GLN A 184 -3.67 -6.85 25.13
C GLN A 184 -3.21 -7.30 26.52
N ARG A 185 -2.02 -6.88 26.98
CA ARG A 185 -1.54 -7.15 28.35
C ARG A 185 -2.33 -6.39 29.41
N ALA A 186 -2.83 -5.20 29.09
CA ALA A 186 -3.65 -4.40 29.99
C ALA A 186 -5.11 -4.88 30.05
N ALA A 187 -5.61 -5.53 29.00
CA ALA A 187 -6.96 -6.06 28.96
C ALA A 187 -7.08 -7.37 29.74
N GLU A 188 -8.14 -7.51 30.55
CA GLU A 188 -8.44 -8.80 31.18
C GLU A 188 -8.71 -9.88 30.12
N ALA A 189 -8.19 -11.08 30.33
CA ALA A 189 -8.40 -12.20 29.42
C ALA A 189 -9.90 -12.47 29.24
N ASN A 190 -10.36 -12.60 27.99
CA ASN A 190 -11.77 -12.76 27.58
C ASN A 190 -12.68 -11.54 27.78
N SER A 191 -12.17 -10.39 28.21
CA SER A 191 -12.92 -9.13 28.19
C SER A 191 -13.36 -8.76 26.77
N LEU A 192 -14.38 -7.90 26.66
CA LEU A 192 -14.78 -7.31 25.38
C LEU A 192 -13.64 -6.48 24.77
N GLU A 193 -12.82 -5.83 25.60
CA GLU A 193 -11.63 -5.11 25.18
C GLU A 193 -10.63 -6.02 24.49
N ALA A 194 -10.30 -7.16 25.10
CA ALA A 194 -9.42 -8.16 24.51
C ALA A 194 -9.97 -8.69 23.17
N GLN A 195 -11.30 -8.84 23.05
CA GLN A 195 -11.93 -9.28 21.79
C GLN A 195 -11.83 -8.22 20.69
N ILE A 196 -12.03 -6.94 20.99
CA ILE A 196 -11.87 -5.84 20.02
C ILE A 196 -10.42 -5.76 19.55
N VAL A 197 -9.47 -5.83 20.48
CA VAL A 197 -8.03 -5.79 20.19
C VAL A 197 -7.65 -6.96 19.28
N THR A 198 -8.12 -8.16 19.61
CA THR A 198 -7.88 -9.37 18.81
C THR A 198 -8.49 -9.24 17.43
N PHE A 199 -9.73 -8.75 17.31
CA PHE A 199 -10.38 -8.54 16.02
C PHE A 199 -9.59 -7.59 15.13
N TYR A 200 -9.24 -6.39 15.61
CA TYR A 200 -8.49 -5.43 14.79
C TYR A 200 -7.07 -5.92 14.49
N ARG A 201 -6.42 -6.59 15.43
CA ARG A 201 -5.09 -7.20 15.21
C ARG A 201 -5.18 -8.24 14.11
N GLU A 202 -6.05 -9.23 14.22
CA GLU A 202 -6.17 -10.31 13.23
C GLU A 202 -6.66 -9.78 11.87
N HIS A 203 -7.67 -8.91 11.85
CA HIS A 203 -8.17 -8.29 10.62
C HIS A 203 -7.06 -7.56 9.85
N ASN A 204 -6.18 -6.83 10.55
CA ASN A 204 -5.06 -6.11 9.93
C ASN A 204 -3.79 -6.99 9.76
N GLN A 205 -3.59 -8.04 10.56
CA GLN A 205 -2.49 -8.99 10.36
C GLN A 205 -2.74 -9.92 9.18
N HIS A 206 -3.98 -10.34 8.92
CA HIS A 206 -4.34 -11.06 7.70
C HIS A 206 -4.06 -10.21 6.45
N GLN A 207 -4.21 -8.90 6.56
CA GLN A 207 -3.79 -7.94 5.54
C GLN A 207 -2.25 -7.94 5.36
N LEU A 208 -1.46 -8.15 6.41
CA LEU A 208 0.01 -8.13 6.31
C LEU A 208 0.66 -9.48 5.96
N MET A 209 0.04 -10.62 6.33
CA MET A 209 0.69 -11.95 6.31
C MET A 209 0.37 -12.85 5.10
N SER A 210 -0.31 -12.35 4.07
CA SER A 210 -0.46 -13.12 2.82
C SER A 210 0.71 -12.83 1.87
N PRO A 211 1.86 -13.51 2.06
CA PRO A 211 2.20 -14.60 1.14
C PRO A 211 3.02 -15.80 1.71
N GLN A 212 3.07 -16.06 3.03
CA GLN A 212 3.85 -17.19 3.57
C GLN A 212 3.00 -18.23 4.30
N ARG A 213 2.36 -19.12 3.53
CA ARG A 213 2.24 -20.58 3.77
C ARG A 213 1.35 -21.19 2.70
N PHE A 214 1.98 -21.64 1.64
CA PHE A 214 1.41 -22.57 0.68
C PHE A 214 1.19 -23.93 1.36
N PHE A 215 -0.03 -24.17 1.84
CA PHE A 215 -0.63 -25.51 1.89
C PHE A 215 -2.14 -25.36 1.66
N PRO A 216 -2.75 -26.16 0.75
CA PRO A 216 -4.19 -26.18 0.58
C PRO A 216 -4.76 -27.07 1.68
N VAL A 217 -4.97 -26.50 2.87
CA VAL A 217 -5.90 -27.12 3.83
C VAL A 217 -7.15 -26.25 3.81
N ALA A 218 -8.23 -26.82 3.26
CA ALA A 218 -9.57 -26.31 3.44
C ALA A 218 -9.86 -26.21 4.95
N THR A 219 -9.57 -25.06 5.53
CA THR A 219 -9.80 -24.75 6.94
C THR A 219 -10.56 -23.44 6.95
N ILE A 220 -11.72 -23.50 7.61
CA ILE A 220 -12.59 -22.40 7.98
C ILE A 220 -11.73 -21.16 8.24
N THR A 221 -11.91 -20.10 7.45
CA THR A 221 -11.12 -18.88 7.57
C THR A 221 -11.23 -18.34 9.00
N PRO A 222 -10.12 -18.01 9.70
CA PRO A 222 -10.13 -17.49 11.07
C PRO A 222 -11.05 -16.28 11.27
N VAL A 223 -11.24 -15.49 10.20
CA VAL A 223 -12.16 -14.35 10.13
C VAL A 223 -13.62 -14.73 10.41
N SER A 224 -14.07 -15.93 10.01
CA SER A 224 -15.44 -16.39 10.28
C SER A 224 -15.68 -16.62 11.79
N TYR A 225 -14.70 -17.18 12.50
CA TYR A 225 -14.77 -17.43 13.94
C TYR A 225 -14.81 -16.12 14.75
N LEU A 226 -14.02 -15.11 14.37
CA LEU A 226 -14.06 -13.80 15.01
C LEU A 226 -15.37 -13.06 14.75
N SER A 227 -15.90 -13.15 13.52
CA SER A 227 -17.19 -12.57 13.15
C SER A 227 -18.33 -13.16 14.00
N GLU A 228 -18.30 -14.47 14.24
CA GLU A 228 -19.26 -15.16 15.13
C GLU A 228 -19.13 -14.74 16.61
N ARG A 229 -17.92 -14.47 17.11
CA ARG A 229 -17.74 -13.96 18.48
C ARG A 229 -18.30 -12.55 18.63
N LEU A 230 -18.05 -11.65 17.66
CA LEU A 230 -18.64 -10.30 17.67
C LEU A 230 -20.16 -10.34 17.64
N ASP A 231 -20.70 -11.19 16.79
CA ASP A 231 -22.13 -11.47 16.63
C ASP A 231 -22.82 -11.84 17.97
N LEU A 232 -22.18 -12.67 18.81
CA LEU A 232 -22.69 -13.00 20.15
C LEU A 232 -22.70 -11.80 21.10
N GLN A 233 -21.75 -10.88 20.97
CA GLN A 233 -21.74 -9.64 21.75
C GLN A 233 -22.81 -8.67 21.25
N ILE A 234 -22.99 -8.57 19.93
CA ILE A 234 -24.03 -7.74 19.32
C ILE A 234 -25.41 -8.21 19.75
N LYS A 235 -25.64 -9.52 19.87
CA LYS A 235 -26.89 -10.06 20.44
C LYS A 235 -27.23 -9.46 21.81
N LYS A 236 -26.22 -9.17 22.64
CA LYS A 236 -26.39 -8.56 23.96
C LYS A 236 -26.51 -7.04 23.89
N LEU A 237 -25.68 -6.40 23.07
CA LEU A 237 -25.57 -4.93 22.95
C LEU A 237 -26.72 -4.31 22.15
N SER A 238 -27.11 -4.95 21.05
CA SER A 238 -28.22 -4.54 20.18
C SER A 238 -28.94 -5.77 19.61
N PRO A 239 -29.94 -6.31 20.34
CA PRO A 239 -30.73 -7.45 19.88
C PRO A 239 -31.42 -7.22 18.53
N LYS A 240 -31.78 -5.96 18.22
CA LYS A 240 -32.38 -5.59 16.92
C LYS A 240 -31.37 -5.73 15.79
N ALA A 241 -30.17 -5.16 15.94
CA ALA A 241 -29.09 -5.32 14.96
C ALA A 241 -28.75 -6.79 14.75
N TRP A 242 -28.66 -7.57 15.83
CA TRP A 242 -28.47 -9.01 15.75
C TRP A 242 -29.56 -9.71 14.93
N SER A 243 -30.84 -9.41 15.21
CA SER A 243 -31.96 -10.00 14.47
C SER A 243 -31.90 -9.67 12.98
N ALA A 244 -31.60 -8.41 12.64
CA ALA A 244 -31.44 -7.97 11.25
C ALA A 244 -30.28 -8.68 10.54
N ILE A 245 -29.13 -8.85 11.21
CA ILE A 245 -27.99 -9.63 10.69
C ILE A 245 -28.43 -11.08 10.40
N GLN A 246 -29.12 -11.73 11.33
CA GLN A 246 -29.59 -13.11 11.14
C GLN A 246 -30.62 -13.23 10.01
N GLN A 247 -31.53 -12.27 9.89
CA GLN A 247 -32.52 -12.24 8.82
C GLN A 247 -31.85 -12.11 7.46
N GLY A 248 -30.91 -11.18 7.29
CA GLY A 248 -30.21 -11.04 6.01
C GLY A 248 -29.37 -12.27 5.66
N ARG A 249 -28.78 -12.98 6.63
CA ARG A 249 -28.12 -14.27 6.39
C ARG A 249 -29.10 -15.32 5.86
N ARG A 250 -30.30 -15.42 6.43
CA ARG A 250 -31.35 -16.36 5.97
C ARG A 250 -31.82 -16.06 4.55
N MET A 251 -31.81 -14.79 4.15
CA MET A 251 -32.16 -14.36 2.79
C MET A 251 -31.01 -14.53 1.78
N GLY A 252 -29.89 -15.16 2.17
CA GLY A 252 -28.74 -15.36 1.30
C GLY A 252 -27.97 -14.07 1.00
N SER A 253 -28.27 -12.96 1.67
CA SER A 253 -27.44 -11.76 1.57
C SER A 253 -26.15 -11.97 2.33
N THR A 254 -25.01 -11.75 1.67
CA THR A 254 -23.69 -11.76 2.29
C THR A 254 -23.57 -10.54 3.20
N GLY A 255 -24.07 -10.67 4.44
CA GLY A 255 -23.85 -9.67 5.50
C GLY A 255 -25.08 -8.93 6.03
N GLY A 256 -26.26 -9.54 6.10
CA GLY A 256 -27.38 -8.93 6.84
C GLY A 256 -28.19 -7.86 6.07
N GLY A 257 -27.63 -7.30 5.00
CA GLY A 257 -28.30 -6.31 4.13
C GLY A 257 -28.47 -4.92 4.75
N GLU A 258 -29.17 -4.03 4.03
CA GLU A 258 -29.49 -2.66 4.46
C GLU A 258 -30.15 -2.54 5.86
N PRO A 259 -31.05 -3.47 6.28
CA PRO A 259 -31.64 -3.41 7.61
C PRO A 259 -30.59 -3.58 8.72
N ALA A 260 -29.62 -4.48 8.54
CA ALA A 260 -28.58 -4.73 9.53
C ALA A 260 -27.65 -3.52 9.72
N LEU A 261 -27.30 -2.84 8.63
CA LEU A 261 -26.50 -1.61 8.69
C LEU A 261 -27.26 -0.51 9.45
N SER A 262 -28.54 -0.31 9.14
CA SER A 262 -29.34 0.76 9.77
C SER A 262 -29.54 0.53 11.28
N GLU A 263 -29.75 -0.71 11.71
CA GLU A 263 -29.86 -1.05 13.15
C GLU A 263 -28.52 -0.91 13.89
N LEU A 264 -27.39 -1.17 13.22
CA LEU A 264 -26.06 -0.93 13.79
C LEU A 264 -25.74 0.56 13.91
N GLU A 265 -26.19 1.39 12.96
CA GLU A 265 -26.03 2.85 13.00
C GLU A 265 -26.72 3.44 14.21
N GLN A 266 -27.98 3.07 14.43
CA GLN A 266 -28.72 3.49 15.62
C GLN A 266 -28.01 3.03 16.91
N ALA A 267 -27.55 1.78 16.95
CA ALA A 267 -26.84 1.27 18.12
C ALA A 267 -25.52 2.01 18.39
N LEU A 268 -24.80 2.45 17.35
CA LEU A 268 -23.59 3.26 17.48
C LEU A 268 -23.88 4.64 18.08
N GLU A 269 -24.96 5.30 17.65
CA GLU A 269 -25.42 6.57 18.22
C GLU A 269 -25.76 6.44 19.72
N GLU A 270 -26.44 5.35 20.08
CA GLU A 270 -26.83 5.05 21.46
C GLU A 270 -25.63 4.72 22.36
N GLN A 271 -24.63 3.99 21.83
CA GLN A 271 -23.46 3.51 22.60
C GLN A 271 -22.26 4.46 22.55
N GLN A 272 -22.43 5.68 22.05
CA GLN A 272 -21.35 6.66 21.86
C GLN A 272 -20.55 7.04 23.11
N GLN A 273 -21.01 6.71 24.32
CA GLN A 273 -20.30 6.97 25.59
C GLN A 273 -19.58 5.73 26.13
N ASN A 274 -19.87 4.55 25.59
CA ASN A 274 -19.25 3.29 26.00
C ASN A 274 -18.24 2.85 24.94
N PRO A 275 -16.93 3.09 25.13
CA PRO A 275 -15.92 2.83 24.10
C PRO A 275 -15.85 1.35 23.68
N VAL A 276 -16.18 0.45 24.60
CA VAL A 276 -16.12 -1.00 24.38
C VAL A 276 -17.32 -1.46 23.56
N ALA A 277 -18.54 -1.09 23.97
CA ALA A 277 -19.75 -1.41 23.20
C ALA A 277 -19.71 -0.76 21.81
N PHE A 278 -19.30 0.51 21.74
CA PHE A 278 -19.10 1.23 20.49
C PHE A 278 -18.07 0.52 19.59
N GLY A 279 -16.95 0.08 20.15
CA GLY A 279 -15.91 -0.63 19.41
C GLY A 279 -16.38 -1.95 18.79
N VAL A 280 -17.17 -2.75 19.52
CA VAL A 280 -17.78 -4.00 19.00
C VAL A 280 -18.76 -3.70 17.85
N LEU A 281 -19.65 -2.73 18.05
CA LEU A 281 -20.64 -2.34 17.05
C LEU A 281 -19.96 -1.78 15.79
N LEU A 282 -18.94 -0.93 15.98
CA LEU A 282 -18.17 -0.32 14.89
C LEU A 282 -17.44 -1.39 14.07
N ALA A 283 -16.73 -2.30 14.74
CA ALA A 283 -16.00 -3.38 14.09
C ALA A 283 -16.92 -4.19 13.15
N ARG A 284 -18.12 -4.54 13.62
CA ARG A 284 -19.09 -5.26 12.80
C ARG A 284 -19.71 -4.40 11.71
N TYR A 285 -20.06 -3.15 12.02
CA TYR A 285 -20.61 -2.24 11.04
C TYR A 285 -19.65 -2.02 9.86
N LEU A 286 -18.36 -1.83 10.13
CA LEU A 286 -17.33 -1.70 9.09
C LEU A 286 -17.16 -2.97 8.27
N ASP A 287 -17.16 -4.14 8.90
CA ASP A 287 -17.12 -5.43 8.22
C ASP A 287 -18.31 -5.59 7.25
N LEU A 288 -19.54 -5.35 7.72
CA LEU A 288 -20.74 -5.42 6.89
C LEU A 288 -20.77 -4.35 5.78
N ALA A 289 -20.34 -3.13 6.10
CA ALA A 289 -20.27 -2.05 5.12
C ALA A 289 -19.24 -2.36 4.04
N GLN A 290 -18.12 -3.01 4.38
CA GLN A 290 -17.15 -3.47 3.40
C GLN A 290 -17.72 -4.58 2.52
N THR A 291 -18.33 -5.62 3.09
CA THR A 291 -18.91 -6.73 2.31
C THR A 291 -20.07 -6.29 1.41
N ALA A 292 -20.84 -5.29 1.85
CA ALA A 292 -21.94 -4.72 1.09
C ALA A 292 -21.52 -3.59 0.12
N ASN A 293 -20.22 -3.27 0.03
CA ASN A 293 -19.70 -2.14 -0.75
C ASN A 293 -20.36 -0.78 -0.39
N ARG A 294 -20.62 -0.58 0.91
CA ARG A 294 -21.19 0.62 1.54
C ARG A 294 -20.17 1.42 2.35
N LEU A 295 -18.86 1.28 2.09
CA LEU A 295 -17.82 2.09 2.75
C LEU A 295 -18.07 3.61 2.73
N PRO A 296 -18.59 4.23 1.64
CA PRO A 296 -18.95 5.65 1.66
C PRO A 296 -19.98 6.01 2.75
N ARG A 297 -20.96 5.13 2.99
CA ARG A 297 -21.95 5.30 4.06
C ARG A 297 -21.29 5.26 5.43
N ALA A 298 -20.36 4.33 5.64
CA ALA A 298 -19.63 4.22 6.89
C ALA A 298 -18.75 5.43 7.19
N ILE A 299 -18.11 6.01 6.16
CA ILE A 299 -17.34 7.25 6.29
C ILE A 299 -18.25 8.41 6.70
N ALA A 300 -19.39 8.56 6.01
CA ALA A 300 -20.36 9.61 6.31
C ALA A 300 -20.91 9.50 7.74
N LEU A 301 -21.30 8.30 8.17
CA LEU A 301 -21.75 8.06 9.54
C LEU A 301 -20.70 8.45 10.57
N CYS A 302 -19.46 7.97 10.44
CA CYS A 302 -18.42 8.26 11.44
C CYS A 302 -18.08 9.75 11.48
N ALA A 303 -18.09 10.43 10.33
CA ALA A 303 -17.93 11.88 10.27
C ALA A 303 -19.06 12.60 11.03
N GLN A 304 -20.32 12.21 10.77
CA GLN A 304 -21.49 12.75 11.46
C GLN A 304 -21.44 12.49 12.96
N LEU A 305 -21.10 11.27 13.40
CA LEU A 305 -20.94 10.94 14.82
C LEU A 305 -19.86 11.79 15.49
N ALA A 306 -18.73 12.03 14.81
CA ALA A 306 -17.67 12.88 15.34
C ALA A 306 -18.08 14.37 15.42
N GLU A 307 -18.93 14.83 14.52
CA GLU A 307 -19.47 16.20 14.49
C GLU A 307 -20.55 16.42 15.57
N LEU A 308 -21.51 15.50 15.68
CA LEU A 308 -22.58 15.57 16.68
C LEU A 308 -22.04 15.38 18.10
N HIS A 309 -20.92 14.65 18.24
CA HIS A 309 -20.35 14.29 19.54
C HIS A 309 -18.86 14.63 19.62
N PRO A 310 -18.48 15.92 19.59
CA PRO A 310 -17.08 16.36 19.52
C PRO A 310 -16.25 16.03 20.78
N GLN A 311 -16.93 15.64 21.87
CA GLN A 311 -16.31 15.18 23.11
C GLN A 311 -16.19 13.66 23.20
N SER A 312 -16.73 12.90 22.24
CA SER A 312 -16.61 11.44 22.21
C SER A 312 -15.28 11.02 21.56
N PRO A 313 -14.28 10.55 22.35
CA PRO A 313 -13.00 10.13 21.77
C PRO A 313 -13.16 8.92 20.84
N GLN A 314 -14.09 7.99 21.13
CA GLN A 314 -14.39 6.87 20.24
C GLN A 314 -14.97 7.30 18.90
N ALA A 315 -15.90 8.25 18.85
CA ALA A 315 -16.46 8.74 17.58
C ALA A 315 -15.37 9.42 16.73
N LYS A 316 -14.53 10.24 17.35
CA LYS A 316 -13.42 10.92 16.68
C LYS A 316 -12.36 9.94 16.18
N ALA A 317 -12.00 8.93 16.99
CA ALA A 317 -11.05 7.89 16.60
C ALA A 317 -11.61 7.00 15.48
N ALA A 318 -12.90 6.65 15.53
CA ALA A 318 -13.59 5.92 14.48
C ALA A 318 -13.56 6.69 13.15
N TYR A 319 -13.85 8.00 13.19
CA TYR A 319 -13.73 8.84 12.00
C TYR A 319 -12.31 8.86 11.44
N GLY A 320 -11.30 9.03 12.31
CA GLY A 320 -9.89 8.96 11.89
C GLY A 320 -9.54 7.63 11.23
N TYR A 321 -10.01 6.52 11.79
CA TYR A 321 -9.76 5.18 11.24
C TYR A 321 -10.42 4.96 9.87
N VAL A 322 -11.71 5.30 9.71
CA VAL A 322 -12.41 5.10 8.42
C VAL A 322 -11.94 6.08 7.33
N LEU A 323 -11.45 7.26 7.73
CA LEU A 323 -10.79 8.20 6.82
C LEU A 323 -9.49 7.58 6.26
N ALA A 324 -8.66 7.04 7.15
CA ALA A 324 -7.38 6.44 6.79
C ALA A 324 -7.50 5.13 6.01
N THR A 325 -8.50 4.30 6.32
CA THR A 325 -8.67 2.98 5.71
C THR A 325 -9.70 2.99 4.59
N GLY A 326 -10.95 3.35 4.90
CA GLY A 326 -12.06 3.33 3.97
C GLY A 326 -11.93 4.31 2.80
N GLN A 327 -11.61 5.59 3.08
CA GLN A 327 -11.48 6.58 2.01
C GLN A 327 -10.21 6.36 1.19
N ALA A 328 -9.11 5.98 1.84
CA ALA A 328 -7.89 5.58 1.13
C ALA A 328 -8.14 4.41 0.19
N ASP A 329 -8.85 3.37 0.63
CA ASP A 329 -9.19 2.22 -0.21
C ASP A 329 -10.15 2.59 -1.36
N ALA A 330 -11.04 3.58 -1.17
CA ALA A 330 -11.86 4.10 -2.26
C ALA A 330 -11.02 4.80 -3.34
N ILE A 331 -10.09 5.67 -2.94
CA ILE A 331 -9.13 6.31 -3.86
C ILE A 331 -8.29 5.25 -4.58
N MET A 332 -7.85 4.23 -3.83
CA MET A 332 -7.10 3.13 -4.42
C MET A 332 -7.98 2.43 -5.48
N ARG A 333 -9.20 2.00 -5.16
CA ARG A 333 -10.08 1.36 -6.15
C ARG A 333 -10.31 2.19 -7.41
N GLU A 334 -10.53 3.51 -7.26
CA GLU A 334 -10.70 4.41 -8.40
C GLU A 334 -9.45 4.49 -9.28
N GLY A 335 -8.27 4.66 -8.68
CA GLY A 335 -7.03 4.70 -9.47
C GLY A 335 -6.73 3.36 -10.15
N LEU A 336 -7.07 2.22 -9.54
CA LEU A 336 -6.96 0.94 -10.23
C LEU A 336 -7.94 0.84 -11.41
N GLN A 337 -9.19 1.25 -11.24
CA GLN A 337 -10.16 1.26 -12.34
C GLN A 337 -9.65 2.11 -13.51
N ARG A 338 -9.00 3.25 -13.22
CA ARG A 338 -8.34 4.06 -14.25
C ARG A 338 -7.16 3.33 -14.90
N LEU A 339 -6.33 2.63 -14.12
CA LEU A 339 -5.25 1.80 -14.67
C LEU A 339 -5.78 0.68 -15.57
N GLU A 340 -6.89 0.05 -15.20
CA GLU A 340 -7.54 -0.98 -16.01
C GLU A 340 -8.03 -0.40 -17.35
N GLN A 341 -8.64 0.79 -17.33
CA GLN A 341 -9.02 1.51 -18.55
C GLN A 341 -7.83 1.92 -19.42
N ILE A 342 -6.66 2.19 -18.84
CA ILE A 342 -5.44 2.49 -19.60
C ILE A 342 -4.86 1.18 -20.16
N THR A 343 -4.91 0.09 -19.39
CA THR A 343 -4.39 -1.23 -19.78
C THR A 343 -5.15 -1.81 -20.98
N THR A 344 -6.46 -1.54 -21.12
CA THR A 344 -7.20 -1.96 -22.32
C THR A 344 -6.74 -1.28 -23.60
N ARG A 345 -6.13 -0.09 -23.50
CA ARG A 345 -5.58 0.65 -24.66
C ARG A 345 -4.19 0.16 -25.07
N ASP A 346 -3.41 -0.36 -24.13
CA ASP A 346 -2.04 -0.81 -24.35
C ASP A 346 -1.71 -2.04 -23.46
N PRO A 347 -2.27 -3.22 -23.80
CA PRO A 347 -2.22 -4.40 -22.94
C PRO A 347 -0.83 -5.03 -22.82
N ASN A 348 0.14 -4.59 -23.63
CA ASN A 348 1.51 -5.12 -23.61
C ASN A 348 2.50 -4.16 -22.92
N ASN A 349 2.02 -3.04 -22.36
CA ASN A 349 2.87 -2.05 -21.74
C ASN A 349 3.46 -2.52 -20.40
N PHE A 350 4.76 -2.79 -20.36
CA PHE A 350 5.45 -3.23 -19.14
C PHE A 350 5.28 -2.26 -17.95
N PHE A 351 5.26 -0.95 -18.19
CA PHE A 351 5.06 0.03 -17.12
C PHE A 351 3.66 -0.08 -16.51
N LEU A 352 2.62 -0.19 -17.33
CA LEU A 352 1.24 -0.32 -16.84
C LEU A 352 1.05 -1.54 -15.94
N TRP A 353 1.61 -2.68 -16.36
CA TRP A 353 1.53 -3.89 -15.56
C TRP A 353 2.36 -3.79 -14.28
N THR A 354 3.53 -3.14 -14.33
CA THR A 354 4.34 -2.87 -13.14
C THR A 354 3.57 -1.96 -12.17
N ALA A 355 2.98 -0.88 -12.67
CA ALA A 355 2.10 0.01 -11.92
C ALA A 355 0.93 -0.76 -11.29
N ARG A 356 0.25 -1.61 -12.06
CA ARG A 356 -0.84 -2.47 -11.58
C ARG A 356 -0.38 -3.41 -10.45
N VAL A 357 0.77 -4.06 -10.58
CA VAL A 357 1.34 -4.91 -9.52
C VAL A 357 1.59 -4.11 -8.25
N LEU A 358 2.26 -2.95 -8.35
CA LEU A 358 2.53 -2.09 -7.20
C LEU A 358 1.23 -1.67 -6.51
N TYR A 359 0.22 -1.36 -7.30
CA TYR A 359 -1.09 -0.94 -6.83
C TYR A 359 -1.84 -2.06 -6.09
N LEU A 360 -1.88 -3.26 -6.68
CA LEU A 360 -2.53 -4.44 -6.11
C LEU A 360 -1.78 -4.97 -4.88
N ALA A 361 -0.46 -4.86 -4.85
CA ALA A 361 0.36 -5.28 -3.71
C ALA A 361 0.08 -4.46 -2.43
N GLN A 362 -0.45 -3.24 -2.57
CA GLN A 362 -0.91 -2.43 -1.43
C GLN A 362 -2.30 -2.84 -0.93
N THR A 363 -2.98 -3.77 -1.61
CA THR A 363 -4.32 -4.25 -1.28
C THR A 363 -4.29 -5.76 -1.03
N PRO A 364 -4.13 -6.22 0.22
CA PRO A 364 -3.84 -7.62 0.54
C PRO A 364 -4.88 -8.62 0.01
N GLN A 365 -6.15 -8.22 0.00
CA GLN A 365 -7.26 -9.02 -0.53
C GLN A 365 -7.12 -9.32 -2.04
N ARG A 366 -6.27 -8.57 -2.75
CA ARG A 366 -6.03 -8.69 -4.20
C ARG A 366 -4.64 -9.21 -4.54
N MET A 367 -3.94 -9.83 -3.57
CA MET A 367 -2.61 -10.41 -3.80
C MET A 367 -2.63 -11.45 -4.94
N GLY A 368 -3.68 -12.25 -5.05
CA GLY A 368 -3.84 -13.20 -6.16
C GLY A 368 -3.81 -12.50 -7.54
N GLU A 369 -4.50 -11.36 -7.66
CA GLU A 369 -4.49 -10.56 -8.89
C GLU A 369 -3.13 -9.90 -9.13
N ALA A 370 -2.43 -9.49 -8.07
CA ALA A 370 -1.07 -8.96 -8.17
C ALA A 370 -0.10 -10.02 -8.71
N LEU A 371 -0.23 -11.28 -8.26
CA LEU A 371 0.56 -12.40 -8.76
C LEU A 371 0.24 -12.70 -10.22
N SER A 372 -1.03 -12.73 -10.61
CA SER A 372 -1.41 -12.89 -12.02
C SER A 372 -0.89 -11.75 -12.90
N ALA A 373 -0.91 -10.51 -12.40
CA ALA A 373 -0.31 -9.36 -13.08
C ALA A 373 1.21 -9.53 -13.26
N LEU A 374 1.89 -10.04 -12.24
CA LEU A 374 3.32 -10.32 -12.28
C LEU A 374 3.65 -11.45 -13.25
N ASP A 375 2.82 -12.49 -13.33
CA ASP A 375 3.01 -13.57 -14.30
C ASP A 375 2.77 -13.09 -15.75
N HIS A 376 1.84 -12.16 -15.95
CA HIS A 376 1.72 -11.44 -17.23
C HIS A 376 2.98 -10.66 -17.56
N ILE A 377 3.55 -9.90 -16.61
CA ILE A 377 4.83 -9.21 -16.82
C ILE A 377 5.90 -10.20 -17.29
N LYS A 378 6.04 -11.35 -16.61
CA LYS A 378 7.04 -12.37 -16.95
C LYS A 378 6.85 -12.96 -18.35
N SER A 379 5.61 -13.01 -18.85
CA SER A 379 5.32 -13.52 -20.19
C SER A 379 5.65 -12.50 -21.29
N THR A 380 5.70 -11.20 -20.97
CA THR A 380 6.09 -10.17 -21.94
C THR A 380 7.55 -10.28 -22.35
N THR A 381 7.82 -10.03 -23.64
CA THR A 381 9.19 -9.96 -24.19
C THR A 381 10.03 -8.87 -23.52
N GLN A 382 9.40 -7.80 -23.05
CA GLN A 382 10.07 -6.68 -22.35
C GLN A 382 10.70 -7.12 -21.02
N PHE A 383 10.05 -8.00 -20.26
CA PHE A 383 10.64 -8.59 -19.04
C PHE A 383 11.71 -9.63 -19.37
N ARG A 384 11.48 -10.48 -20.38
CA ARG A 384 12.48 -11.47 -20.80
C ARG A 384 13.77 -10.79 -21.20
N LEU A 385 13.72 -9.69 -21.95
CA LEU A 385 14.91 -8.92 -22.30
C LEU A 385 15.65 -8.37 -21.07
N ALA A 386 14.97 -8.09 -19.95
CA ALA A 386 15.60 -7.58 -18.72
C ALA A 386 16.18 -8.69 -17.82
N ALA A 387 15.49 -9.84 -17.74
CA ALA A 387 15.92 -10.98 -16.93
C ALA A 387 16.97 -11.85 -17.66
N VAL A 388 16.85 -11.98 -18.98
CA VAL A 388 17.75 -12.77 -19.83
C VAL A 388 19.09 -12.04 -19.99
N ASP A 389 19.11 -10.73 -20.24
CA ASP A 389 20.39 -9.98 -20.30
C ASP A 389 21.14 -10.00 -18.97
N HIS A 390 20.42 -9.91 -17.84
CA HIS A 390 21.07 -9.99 -16.53
C HIS A 390 21.66 -11.38 -16.26
N LEU A 391 20.95 -12.45 -16.60
CA LEU A 391 21.43 -13.83 -16.44
C LEU A 391 22.56 -14.18 -17.41
N PHE A 392 22.50 -13.74 -18.67
CA PHE A 392 23.58 -13.96 -19.64
C PHE A 392 24.82 -13.12 -19.35
N THR A 393 24.67 -11.87 -18.90
CA THR A 393 25.79 -11.02 -18.49
C THR A 393 26.47 -11.56 -17.23
N GLN A 394 25.69 -12.14 -16.31
CA GLN A 394 26.23 -12.76 -15.10
C GLN A 394 26.90 -14.12 -15.42
N ALA A 395 26.32 -14.94 -16.30
CA ALA A 395 26.91 -16.19 -16.77
C ALA A 395 28.19 -15.98 -17.61
N ALA A 396 28.23 -14.94 -18.45
CA ALA A 396 29.42 -14.58 -19.23
C ALA A 396 30.58 -14.10 -18.35
N ARG A 397 30.29 -13.49 -17.19
CA ARG A 397 31.31 -13.04 -16.22
C ARG A 397 31.79 -14.15 -15.30
N THR A 398 30.95 -15.15 -14.98
CA THR A 398 31.32 -16.26 -14.08
C THR A 398 31.85 -17.48 -14.81
N SER A 399 31.62 -17.62 -16.11
CA SER A 399 32.12 -18.73 -16.93
C SER A 399 32.42 -18.32 -18.39
N PRO A 400 33.49 -17.55 -18.65
CA PRO A 400 33.87 -17.14 -20.01
C PRO A 400 34.21 -18.32 -20.93
N ALA A 401 34.60 -19.47 -20.36
CA ALA A 401 34.96 -20.68 -21.12
C ALA A 401 33.77 -21.39 -21.79
N VAL A 402 32.53 -21.13 -21.36
CA VAL A 402 31.34 -21.79 -21.93
C VAL A 402 30.88 -21.11 -23.24
N PHE A 403 31.34 -19.89 -23.50
CA PHE A 403 30.92 -19.09 -24.66
C PHE A 403 32.07 -18.71 -25.62
N ALA A 404 33.30 -19.14 -25.34
CA ALA A 404 34.38 -19.11 -26.32
C ALA A 404 34.16 -20.25 -27.32
N GLN A 405 33.59 -19.95 -28.49
CA GLN A 405 33.66 -20.91 -29.60
C GLN A 405 35.13 -21.20 -29.90
N PRO A 406 35.55 -22.47 -30.01
CA PRO A 406 36.86 -22.76 -30.57
C PRO A 406 36.86 -22.25 -32.01
N ALA A 407 37.84 -21.40 -32.33
CA ALA A 407 38.11 -21.02 -33.71
C ALA A 407 38.33 -22.29 -34.53
N ASP A 408 37.49 -22.46 -35.55
CA ASP A 408 37.67 -23.46 -36.59
C ASP A 408 39.08 -23.32 -37.19
N SER A 409 39.92 -24.32 -36.94
CA SER A 409 41.12 -24.56 -37.74
C SER A 409 41.24 -26.05 -38.01
N SER A 410 40.58 -26.48 -39.09
CA SER A 410 40.75 -27.77 -39.75
C SER A 410 42.24 -28.07 -40.05
N PRO A 411 42.64 -29.34 -40.25
CA PRO A 411 42.40 -29.94 -41.56
C PRO A 411 41.98 -31.42 -41.55
N LEU A 412 41.11 -31.74 -42.49
CA LEU A 412 40.88 -33.08 -43.02
C LEU A 412 42.23 -33.79 -43.33
N LYS A 413 42.43 -34.96 -42.73
CA LYS A 413 43.26 -36.04 -43.30
C LYS A 413 42.57 -37.37 -43.00
N GLY A 414 42.26 -38.09 -44.08
CA GLY A 414 41.48 -39.32 -44.04
C GLY A 414 42.25 -40.56 -43.62
N GLN A 415 41.49 -41.59 -43.29
CA GLN A 415 41.34 -42.83 -44.07
C GLN A 415 39.97 -43.43 -43.74
#